data_AF-A0A940PPV6-F1
#
_entry.id   AF-A0A940PPV6-F1
#
_cell.length_a   1.000
_cell.length_b   1.000
_cell.length_c   1.000
_cell.angle_alpha   90.00
_cell.angle_beta   90.00
_cell.angle_gamma   90.00
#
_symmetry.space_group_name_H-M   'P 1'
#
loop_
_entity.id
_entity.type
_entity.pdbx_description
1 polymer ?
#
loop_
_entity_poly.entity_id
_entity_poly.type
_entity_poly.pdbx_seq_one_letter_code
_entity_poly.pdbx_strand_id
1 'polypeptide(L)' 'MLTYLLSLAFIVCIVSLIWSLATIRKQRNKELDKGLNPTTVKHQILANPILIAYVLFPIVVALGAVLVMYLNR' A
#
# COMPACT_ATOMS: atom_id res chain seq x y z
N MET A 1 22.95 -6.37 -13.45
CA MET A 1 22.17 -7.05 -12.38
C MET A 1 21.49 -6.06 -11.45
N LEU A 2 22.24 -5.16 -10.81
CA LEU A 2 21.69 -4.14 -9.90
C LEU A 2 20.70 -3.18 -10.59
N THR A 3 20.98 -2.81 -11.84
CA THR A 3 20.07 -2.03 -12.70
C THR A 3 18.72 -2.70 -12.95
N TYR A 4 18.69 -4.03 -13.10
CA TYR A 4 17.46 -4.80 -13.27
C TYR A 4 16.65 -4.90 -11.97
N LEU A 5 17.33 -5.00 -10.81
CA LEU A 5 16.64 -4.95 -9.51
C LEU A 5 16.03 -3.57 -9.24
N LEU A 6 16.78 -2.50 -9.55
CA LEU A 6 16.29 -1.13 -9.37
C LEU A 6 15.10 -0.83 -10.28
N SER A 7 15.12 -1.29 -11.54
CA SER A 7 13.99 -1.10 -12.45
C SER A 7 12.75 -1.87 -11.98
N LEU A 8 12.92 -3.09 -11.47
CA LEU A 8 11.81 -3.89 -10.94
C LEU A 8 11.22 -3.26 -9.67
N ALA A 9 12.07 -2.79 -8.75
CA ALA A 9 11.64 -2.07 -7.56
C ALA A 9 10.86 -0.79 -7.93
N PHE A 10 11.33 -0.04 -8.94
CA PHE A 10 10.66 1.15 -9.43
C PHE A 10 9.26 0.84 -10.00
N ILE A 11 9.14 -0.22 -10.81
CA ILE A 11 7.86 -0.68 -11.36
C ILE A 11 6.90 -1.08 -10.22
N VAL A 12 7.37 -1.84 -9.24
CA VAL A 12 6.54 -2.25 -8.08
C VAL A 12 6.05 -1.02 -7.32
N CYS A 13 6.90 -0.02 -7.07
CA CYS A 13 6.50 1.20 -6.39
C CYS A 13 5.42 1.96 -7.15
N ILE A 14 5.55 2.10 -8.48
CA ILE A 14 4.54 2.77 -9.31
C ILE A 14 3.20 2.02 -9.27
N VAL A 15 3.22 0.70 -9.46
CA VAL A 15 1.98 -0.11 -9.45
C VAL A 15 1.30 -0.02 -8.09
N SER A 16 2.07 -0.11 -7.01
CA SER A 16 1.57 0.00 -5.62
C SER A 16 0.89 1.35 -5.38
N LEU A 17 1.52 2.44 -5.85
CA LEU A 17 1.01 3.79 -5.68
C LEU A 17 -0.27 4.01 -6.47
N ILE A 18 -0.32 3.57 -7.73
CA ILE A 18 -1.53 3.66 -8.58
C ILE A 18 -2.69 2.89 -7.93
N TRP A 19 -2.43 1.66 -7.47
CA TRP A 19 -3.47 0.81 -6.90
C TRP A 19 -3.96 1.32 -5.55
N SER A 20 -3.05 1.85 -4.72
CA SER A 20 -3.40 2.51 -3.46
C SER A 20 -4.30 3.73 -3.72
N LEU A 21 -3.93 4.63 -4.64
CA LEU A 21 -4.74 5.79 -5.01
C LEU A 21 -6.10 5.39 -5.60
N ALA A 22 -6.15 4.38 -6.46
CA ALA A 22 -7.39 3.87 -7.04
C ALA A 22 -8.32 3.31 -5.95
N THR A 23 -7.77 2.60 -4.97
CA THR A 23 -8.53 2.02 -3.86
C THR A 23 -9.07 3.09 -2.93
N ILE A 24 -8.26 4.10 -2.57
CA ILE A 24 -8.69 5.25 -1.77
C ILE A 24 -9.82 6.00 -2.48
N ARG A 25 -9.69 6.26 -3.78
CA ARG A 25 -10.74 6.89 -4.59
C ARG A 25 -12.02 6.05 -4.65
N LYS A 26 -11.90 4.72 -4.78
CA LYS A 26 -13.04 3.81 -4.80
C LYS A 26 -13.78 3.78 -3.46
N GLN A 27 -13.06 3.92 -2.35
CA GLN A 27 -13.67 3.97 -1.01
C GLN A 27 -14.30 5.32 -0.71
N ARG A 28 -13.77 6.42 -1.25
CA ARG A 28 -14.32 7.77 -1.08
C ARG A 28 -15.74 7.95 -1.64
N ASN A 29 -16.13 7.18 -2.65
CA ASN A 29 -17.47 7.24 -3.27
C ASN A 29 -18.51 6.30 -2.64
N LYS A 30 -18.14 5.50 -1.63
CA LYS A 30 -19.15 4.81 -0.83
C LYS A 30 -19.77 5.85 0.10
N GLU A 31 -21.04 6.15 -0.12
CA GLU A 31 -21.83 6.98 0.79
C GLU A 31 -21.68 6.40 2.20
N LEU A 32 -21.08 7.17 3.10
CA LEU A 32 -21.09 6.86 4.52
C LEU A 32 -22.56 6.90 4.96
N ASP A 33 -23.03 5.82 5.56
CA ASP A 33 -24.40 5.68 6.04
C ASP A 33 -24.76 6.94 6.86
N LYS A 34 -25.86 7.62 6.50
CA LYS A 34 -26.20 9.01 6.89
C LYS A 34 -26.43 9.24 8.40
N GLY A 35 -26.02 8.32 9.28
CA GLY A 35 -26.12 8.42 10.74
C GLY A 35 -24.83 8.07 11.51
N LEU A 36 -23.69 7.86 10.83
CA LEU A 36 -22.46 7.43 11.51
C LEU A 36 -21.68 8.61 12.15
N ASN A 37 -21.36 8.44 13.43
CA ASN A 37 -20.56 9.38 14.23
C ASN A 37 -19.20 9.66 13.55
N PRO A 38 -18.75 10.92 13.42
CA PRO A 38 -17.47 11.29 12.78
C PRO A 38 -16.23 10.58 13.35
N THR A 39 -16.27 10.08 14.59
CA THR A 39 -15.20 9.28 15.19
C THR A 39 -15.05 7.90 14.55
N THR A 40 -16.12 7.30 14.03
CA THR A 40 -16.09 6.00 13.35
C THR A 40 -15.40 6.07 11.97
N VAL A 41 -15.40 7.25 11.35
CA VAL A 41 -14.82 7.47 10.02
C VAL A 41 -13.28 7.31 10.03
N LYS A 42 -12.61 7.77 11.10
CA LYS A 42 -11.15 7.54 11.26
C LYS A 42 -10.82 6.07 11.52
N HIS A 43 -11.70 5.34 12.19
CA HIS A 43 -11.51 3.91 12.44
C HIS A 43 -11.59 3.07 11.18
N GLN A 44 -12.39 3.46 10.18
CA GLN A 44 -12.48 2.70 8.92
C GLN A 44 -11.16 2.68 8.14
N ILE A 45 -10.30 3.68 8.25
CA ILE A 45 -9.01 3.68 7.53
C ILE A 45 -8.03 2.71 8.21
N LEU A 46 -7.93 2.78 9.55
CA LEU A 46 -7.03 1.95 10.35
C LEU A 46 -7.53 0.51 10.55
N ALA A 47 -8.83 0.27 10.51
CA ALA A 47 -9.43 -1.06 10.67
C ALA A 47 -9.72 -1.74 9.32
N ASN A 48 -9.39 -1.10 8.19
CA ASN A 48 -9.58 -1.71 6.88
C ASN A 48 -8.32 -2.49 6.49
N PRO A 49 -8.35 -3.83 6.58
CA PRO A 49 -7.19 -4.67 6.34
C PRO A 49 -6.66 -4.54 4.90
N ILE A 50 -7.51 -4.13 3.94
CA ILE A 50 -7.09 -3.89 2.55
C ILE A 50 -6.19 -2.66 2.46
N LEU A 51 -6.55 -1.57 3.15
CA LEU A 51 -5.71 -0.36 3.17
C LEU A 51 -4.38 -0.63 3.88
N ILE A 52 -4.42 -1.36 5.00
CA ILE A 52 -3.22 -1.78 5.72
C ILE A 52 -2.33 -2.63 4.80
N ALA A 53 -2.89 -3.60 4.08
CA ALA A 53 -2.15 -4.43 3.14
C ALA A 53 -1.50 -3.60 2.02
N TYR A 54 -2.18 -2.59 1.48
CA TYR A 54 -1.58 -1.71 0.46
C TYR A 54 -0.39 -0.90 0.94
N VAL A 55 -0.35 -0.57 2.23
CA VAL A 55 0.78 0.17 2.82
C VAL A 55 1.90 -0.78 3.23
N LEU A 56 1.55 -1.91 3.87
CA LEU A 56 2.54 -2.89 4.34
C LEU A 56 3.21 -3.64 3.19
N PHE A 57 2.49 -3.97 2.13
CA PHE A 57 3.04 -4.74 1.01
C PHE A 57 4.30 -4.09 0.37
N PRO A 58 4.28 -2.81 -0.06
CA PRO A 58 5.49 -2.19 -0.61
C PRO A 58 6.62 -2.10 0.41
N ILE A 59 6.32 -1.89 1.70
CA ILE A 59 7.33 -1.88 2.78
C ILE A 59 7.99 -3.25 2.91
N VAL A 60 7.20 -4.33 2.97
CA VAL A 60 7.71 -5.70 3.07
C VAL A 60 8.53 -6.08 1.84
N VAL A 61 8.10 -5.68 0.65
CA VAL A 61 8.86 -5.94 -0.60
C VAL A 61 10.19 -5.18 -0.59
N ALA A 62 10.21 -3.91 -0.19
CA ALA A 62 11.46 -3.14 -0.11
C ALA A 62 12.42 -3.74 0.92
N LEU A 63 11.93 -4.08 2.11
CA LEU A 63 12.73 -4.71 3.16
C LEU A 63 13.26 -6.07 2.72
N GLY A 64 12.42 -6.91 2.11
CA GLY A 64 12.82 -8.21 1.57
C GLY A 64 13.90 -8.09 0.50
N ALA A 65 13.77 -7.12 -0.41
CA ALA A 65 14.79 -6.86 -1.44
C ALA A 65 16.13 -6.44 -0.84
N VAL A 66 16.12 -5.57 0.18
CA VAL A 66 17.34 -5.15 0.90
C VAL A 66 17.99 -6.34 1.62
N LEU A 67 17.18 -7.17 2.29
CA LEU A 67 17.65 -8.35 3.03
C LEU A 67 18.28 -9.39 2.10
N VAL A 68 17.64 -9.67 0.96
CA VAL A 68 18.19 -10.55 -0.07
C VAL A 68 19.48 -9.99 -0.66
N MET A 69 19.57 -8.68 -0.90
CA MET A 69 20.80 -8.05 -1.38
C MET A 69 21.94 -8.16 -0.34
N TYR A 70 21.63 -8.02 0.94
CA TYR A 70 22.61 -8.18 2.02
C TYR A 70 23.09 -9.63 2.15
N LEU A 71 22.20 -10.61 2.04
CA LEU A 71 22.54 -12.04 2.14
C LEU A 71 23.27 -12.60 0.92
N ASN A 72 23.03 -12.04 -0.27
CA ASN A 72 23.67 -12.46 -1.52
C ASN A 72 24.97 -11.68 -1.84
N ARG A 73 25.49 -10.90 -0.89
CA ARG A 73 26.77 -10.19 -0.99
C ARG A 73 27.83 -10.89 -0.15
#